data_AF-A0A1V5QTT0-F1
#
_entry.id   AF-A0A1V5QTT0-F1
#
_cell.length_a   1.000
_cell.length_b   1.000
_cell.length_c   1.000
_cell.angle_alpha   90.00
_cell.angle_beta   90.00
_cell.angle_gamma   90.00
#
_symmetry.space_group_name_H-M   'P 1'
#
loop_
_entity.id
_entity.type
_entity.pdbx_description
1 polymer ?
#
loop_
_entity_poly.entity_id
_entity_poly.type
_entity_poly.pdbx_seq_one_letter_code
_entity_poly.pdbx_strand_id
1 'polypeptide(L)'
;MSIITVGIDLAKNVFAIHGVDERGKAVLVKPKVARTQLLELIANLLYGSGLRIMEALRLRVKDVDFAGHQILVRDGKGFKDRVTMLPAALRTPLKDHLLKVKALHDSDLAAGNGAVYLPYALARKYPNAEREWAWQYVFPSIHLS
;
A
#
# COMPACT_ATOMS: atom_id res chain seq x y z
N MET A 1 -17.85 -26.60 -7.97
CA MET A 1 -16.46 -27.12 -8.00
C MET A 1 -15.97 -27.19 -6.56
N SER A 2 -15.73 -28.39 -6.03
CA SER A 2 -15.18 -28.64 -4.69
C SER A 2 -13.65 -28.57 -4.76
N ILE A 3 -13.03 -27.69 -3.97
CA ILE A 3 -11.58 -27.70 -3.75
C ILE A 3 -11.35 -28.63 -2.56
N ILE A 4 -10.71 -29.78 -2.79
CA ILE A 4 -10.46 -30.77 -1.73
C ILE A 4 -9.11 -30.58 -1.05
N THR A 5 -8.17 -29.94 -1.73
CA THR A 5 -6.83 -29.67 -1.19
C THR A 5 -6.32 -28.33 -1.71
N VAL A 6 -5.74 -27.56 -0.80
CA VAL A 6 -5.10 -26.27 -1.10
C VAL A 6 -3.60 -26.45 -0.93
N GLY A 7 -2.84 -26.28 -2.01
CA GLY A 7 -1.38 -26.28 -2.02
C GLY A 7 -0.83 -24.87 -2.05
N ILE A 8 0.32 -24.68 -1.40
CA ILE A 8 1.11 -23.44 -1.46
C ILE A 8 2.44 -23.76 -2.11
N ASP A 9 2.68 -23.19 -3.30
CA ASP A 9 3.97 -23.30 -3.98
C ASP A 9 4.93 -22.25 -3.43
N LEU A 10 6.00 -22.71 -2.77
CA LEU A 10 7.02 -21.87 -2.17
C LEU A 10 8.19 -21.67 -3.13
N ALA A 11 8.28 -20.51 -3.78
CA ALA A 11 9.53 -20.02 -4.39
C ALA A 11 10.06 -18.83 -3.58
N LYS A 12 11.38 -18.59 -3.61
CA LYS A 12 12.08 -17.59 -2.77
C LYS A 12 11.36 -16.23 -2.64
N ASN A 13 10.69 -15.77 -3.71
CA ASN A 13 10.00 -14.49 -3.76
C ASN A 13 8.58 -14.58 -4.35
N VAL A 14 8.07 -15.77 -4.63
CA VAL A 14 6.80 -15.96 -5.34
C VAL A 14 6.02 -17.07 -4.66
N PHE A 15 4.79 -16.78 -4.28
CA PHE A 15 3.85 -17.75 -3.76
C PHE A 15 2.69 -17.93 -4.74
N ALA A 16 2.35 -19.17 -5.07
CA ALA A 16 1.10 -19.49 -5.74
C ALA A 16 0.24 -20.32 -4.79
N ILE A 17 -1.05 -19.96 -4.70
CA ILE A 17 -2.04 -20.81 -4.05
C ILE A 17 -2.74 -21.54 -5.16
N HIS A 18 -2.63 -22.87 -5.16
CA HIS A 18 -3.39 -23.71 -6.06
C HIS A 18 -4.41 -24.55 -5.28
N GLY A 19 -5.63 -24.65 -5.81
CA GLY A 19 -6.65 -25.57 -5.32
C GLY A 19 -6.78 -26.73 -6.29
N VAL A 20 -6.76 -27.97 -5.80
CA VAL A 20 -7.02 -29.17 -6.63
C VAL A 20 -8.41 -29.74 -6.37
N ASP A 21 -9.04 -30.26 -7.42
CA ASP A 21 -10.29 -31.02 -7.34
C ASP A 21 -10.05 -32.49 -6.97
N GLU A 22 -11.15 -33.24 -6.82
CA GLU A 22 -11.19 -34.68 -6.53
C GLU A 22 -10.41 -35.55 -7.53
N ARG A 23 -10.06 -35.00 -8.70
CA ARG A 23 -9.31 -35.69 -9.76
C ARG A 23 -7.85 -35.26 -9.82
N GLY A 24 -7.40 -34.44 -8.86
CA GLY A 24 -6.06 -33.87 -8.80
C GLY A 24 -5.81 -32.74 -9.80
N LYS A 25 -6.84 -32.20 -10.45
CA LYS A 25 -6.70 -31.11 -11.42
C LYS A 25 -6.70 -29.76 -10.69
N ALA A 26 -5.75 -28.89 -11.02
CA ALA A 26 -5.73 -27.52 -10.50
C ALA A 26 -6.93 -26.72 -11.03
N VAL A 27 -7.80 -26.27 -10.12
CA VAL A 27 -9.05 -25.54 -10.40
C VAL A 27 -8.99 -24.07 -9.98
N LEU A 28 -8.13 -23.75 -9.01
CA LEU A 28 -7.83 -22.40 -8.57
C LEU A 28 -6.32 -22.20 -8.72
N VAL A 29 -5.89 -21.19 -9.46
CA VAL A 29 -4.50 -20.74 -9.48
C VAL A 29 -4.53 -19.25 -9.19
N LYS A 30 -4.27 -18.84 -7.94
CA LYS A 30 -4.07 -17.41 -7.67
C LYS A 30 -2.74 -16.99 -8.29
N PRO A 31 -2.72 -15.95 -9.14
CA PRO A 31 -1.50 -15.55 -9.83
C PRO A 31 -0.44 -15.13 -8.81
N LYS A 32 0.76 -15.70 -8.99
CA LYS A 32 2.05 -15.36 -8.38
C LYS A 32 1.99 -14.09 -7.51
N VAL A 33 1.96 -14.26 -6.19
CA VAL A 33 2.19 -13.15 -5.26
C VAL A 33 3.69 -12.89 -5.23
N ALA A 34 4.16 -11.99 -6.08
CA ALA A 34 5.58 -11.65 -6.14
C ALA A 34 5.90 -10.62 -5.06
N ARG A 35 6.86 -10.96 -4.18
CA ARG A 35 7.40 -10.05 -3.15
C ARG A 35 8.04 -8.78 -3.75
N THR A 36 8.38 -8.81 -5.04
CA THR A 36 8.99 -7.71 -5.81
C THR A 36 8.02 -6.62 -6.26
N GLN A 37 6.71 -6.88 -6.30
CA GLN A 37 5.73 -5.90 -6.81
C GLN A 37 5.68 -4.60 -6.01
N LEU A 38 5.95 -4.66 -4.70
CA LEU A 38 6.00 -3.47 -3.85
C LEU A 38 7.20 -2.58 -4.18
N LEU A 39 8.38 -3.20 -4.33
CA LEU A 39 9.62 -2.48 -4.67
C LEU A 39 9.51 -1.86 -6.06
N GLU A 40 8.92 -2.58 -7.01
CA GLU A 40 8.66 -2.09 -8.35
C GLU A 40 7.67 -0.91 -8.36
N LEU A 41 6.59 -0.99 -7.58
CA LEU A 41 5.64 0.11 -7.44
C LEU A 41 6.31 1.36 -6.86
N ILE A 42 7.12 1.22 -5.81
CA ILE A 42 7.87 2.32 -5.23
C ILE A 42 8.86 2.90 -6.24
N ALA A 43 9.66 2.06 -6.90
CA ALA A 43 10.66 2.50 -7.88
C ALA A 43 10.02 3.27 -9.05
N ASN A 44 8.92 2.74 -9.59
CA ASN A 44 8.19 3.41 -10.66
C ASN A 44 7.56 4.73 -10.20
N LEU A 45 7.07 4.79 -8.95
CA LEU A 45 6.53 6.03 -8.39
C LEU A 45 7.62 7.09 -8.21
N LEU A 46 8.80 6.70 -7.70
CA LEU A 46 9.97 7.60 -7.59
C LEU A 46 10.35 8.15 -8.97
N TYR A 47 10.48 7.27 -9.96
CA TYR A 47 10.88 7.65 -11.31
C TYR A 47 9.82 8.54 -12.01
N GLY A 48 8.56 8.11 -12.03
CA GLY A 48 7.51 8.79 -12.77
C GLY A 48 6.99 10.07 -12.11
N SER A 49 7.12 10.20 -10.78
CA SER A 49 6.68 11.39 -10.04
C SER A 49 7.84 12.28 -9.56
N GLY A 50 9.10 11.89 -9.80
CA GLY A 50 10.26 12.66 -9.33
C GLY A 50 10.35 12.79 -7.81
N LEU A 51 9.79 11.82 -7.08
CA LEU A 51 9.82 11.78 -5.62
C LEU A 51 11.20 11.35 -5.14
N ARG A 52 11.62 11.88 -4.00
CA ARG A 52 12.74 11.32 -3.23
C ARG A 52 12.26 10.10 -2.43
N ILE A 53 13.18 9.20 -2.08
CA ILE A 53 12.84 7.99 -1.33
C ILE A 53 12.06 8.29 -0.04
N MET A 54 12.48 9.29 0.73
CA MET A 54 11.79 9.67 1.97
C MET A 54 10.43 10.33 1.72
N GLU A 55 10.23 10.99 0.59
CA GLU A 55 8.94 11.57 0.22
C GLU A 55 7.94 10.46 -0.11
N ALA A 56 8.38 9.43 -0.84
CA ALA A 56 7.55 8.27 -1.15
C ALA A 56 7.22 7.43 0.10
N LEU A 57 8.22 7.17 0.96
CA LEU A 57 8.01 6.36 2.18
C LEU A 57 7.14 7.06 3.23
N ARG A 58 7.09 8.40 3.23
CA ARG A 58 6.24 9.19 4.12
C ARG A 58 4.91 9.62 3.48
N LEU A 59 4.68 9.24 2.24
CA LEU A 59 3.47 9.60 1.50
C LEU A 59 2.23 9.06 2.24
N ARG A 60 1.25 9.93 2.46
CA ARG A 60 -0.02 9.55 3.08
C ARG A 60 -1.11 9.40 2.04
N VAL A 61 -2.16 8.64 2.38
CA VAL A 61 -3.28 8.37 1.45
C VAL A 61 -3.91 9.65 0.93
N LYS A 62 -4.18 10.63 1.81
CA LYS A 62 -4.78 11.91 1.44
C LYS A 62 -3.95 12.78 0.49
N ASP A 63 -2.65 12.49 0.40
CA ASP A 63 -1.73 13.28 -0.42
C ASP A 63 -1.71 12.78 -1.88
N VAL A 64 -2.43 11.68 -2.19
CA VAL A 64 -2.59 11.16 -3.56
C VAL A 64 -3.96 11.55 -4.10
N ASP A 65 -3.98 12.49 -5.03
CA ASP A 65 -5.19 12.90 -5.75
C ASP A 65 -5.32 12.14 -7.06
N PHE A 66 -6.15 11.10 -7.05
CA PHE A 66 -6.44 10.30 -8.24
C PHE A 66 -7.28 11.05 -9.28
N ALA A 67 -8.11 12.01 -8.86
CA ALA A 67 -8.97 12.77 -9.76
C ALA A 67 -8.18 13.87 -10.46
N GLY A 68 -7.38 14.64 -9.71
CA GLY A 68 -6.46 15.65 -10.22
C GLY A 68 -5.17 15.09 -10.83
N HIS A 69 -4.92 13.78 -10.70
CA HIS A 69 -3.71 13.09 -11.17
C HIS A 69 -2.42 13.69 -10.59
N GLN A 70 -2.46 14.00 -9.29
CA GLN A 70 -1.42 14.76 -8.59
C GLN A 70 -1.03 14.08 -7.28
N ILE A 71 0.20 14.31 -6.85
CA ILE A 71 0.72 13.92 -5.55
C ILE A 71 1.20 15.17 -4.84
N LEU A 72 0.67 15.42 -3.66
CA LEU A 72 1.11 16.48 -2.77
C LEU A 72 2.29 16.01 -1.94
N VAL A 73 3.46 16.56 -2.20
CA VAL A 73 4.67 16.29 -1.43
C VAL A 73 4.76 17.29 -0.29
N ARG A 74 4.67 16.79 0.93
CA ARG A 74 4.83 17.60 2.14
C ARG A 74 6.26 17.68 2.60
N ASP A 75 6.61 18.78 3.27
CA ASP A 75 7.93 18.98 3.89
C ASP A 75 9.09 18.78 2.88
N GLY A 76 8.90 19.27 1.66
CA GLY A 76 9.93 19.26 0.63
C GLY A 76 11.14 20.12 1.00
N LYS A 77 12.07 20.32 0.05
CA LYS A 77 13.29 21.12 0.31
C LYS A 77 12.92 22.51 0.88
N GLY A 78 13.45 22.83 2.06
CA GLY A 78 13.16 24.10 2.74
C GLY A 78 11.78 24.15 3.41
N PHE A 79 11.20 22.99 3.76
CA PHE A 79 9.87 22.88 4.38
C PHE A 79 8.74 23.46 3.52
N LYS A 80 8.90 23.38 2.20
CA LYS A 80 7.88 23.81 1.24
C LYS A 80 7.18 22.61 0.65
N ASP A 81 5.87 22.66 0.69
CA ASP A 81 5.02 21.72 -0.02
C ASP A 81 5.13 21.97 -1.53
N ARG A 82 5.05 20.90 -2.31
CA ARG A 82 5.00 20.96 -3.77
C ARG A 82 4.04 19.91 -4.30
N VAL A 83 3.53 20.14 -5.50
CA VAL A 83 2.74 19.15 -6.21
C VAL A 83 3.56 18.55 -7.34
N THR A 84 3.46 17.24 -7.52
CA THR A 84 4.02 16.51 -8.66
C THR A 84 2.96 15.65 -9.33
N MET A 85 3.25 15.13 -10.51
CA MET A 85 2.30 14.30 -11.25
C MET A 85 2.15 12.89 -10.65
N LEU A 86 0.96 12.32 -10.77
CA LEU A 86 0.72 10.88 -10.61
C LEU A 86 0.74 10.20 -12.00
N PRO A 87 1.73 9.36 -12.31
CA PRO A 87 1.84 8.69 -13.61
C PRO A 87 0.60 7.86 -13.93
N ALA A 88 0.10 8.01 -15.15
CA ALA A 88 -1.12 7.35 -15.60
C ALA A 88 -1.07 5.83 -15.44
N ALA A 89 0.08 5.22 -15.73
CA ALA A 89 0.33 3.78 -15.62
C ALA A 89 0.29 3.26 -14.18
N LEU A 90 0.55 4.12 -13.18
CA LEU A 90 0.59 3.72 -11.77
C LEU A 90 -0.73 3.92 -11.05
N ARG A 91 -1.74 4.54 -11.68
CA ARG A 91 -3.04 4.78 -11.04
C ARG A 91 -3.73 3.49 -10.61
N THR A 92 -3.82 2.50 -11.50
CA THR A 92 -4.46 1.21 -11.18
C THR A 92 -3.63 0.40 -10.17
N PRO A 93 -2.32 0.18 -10.38
CA PRO A 93 -1.48 -0.51 -9.40
C PRO A 93 -1.52 0.12 -8.01
N LEU A 94 -1.52 1.46 -7.94
CA LEU A 94 -1.56 2.18 -6.67
C LEU A 94 -2.93 2.06 -5.99
N LYS A 95 -4.05 2.07 -6.73
CA LYS A 95 -5.38 1.79 -6.17
C LYS A 95 -5.46 0.38 -5.59
N ASP A 96 -5.00 -0.62 -6.33
CA ASP A 96 -5.02 -2.02 -5.88
C ASP A 96 -4.16 -2.22 -4.64
N HIS A 97 -3.01 -1.54 -4.58
CA HIS A 97 -2.16 -1.50 -3.40
C HIS A 97 -2.88 -0.86 -2.20
N LEU A 98 -3.52 0.30 -2.39
CA LEU A 98 -4.27 0.99 -1.33
C LEU A 98 -5.46 0.18 -0.81
N LEU A 99 -6.11 -0.64 -1.63
CA LEU A 99 -7.16 -1.54 -1.18
C LEU A 99 -6.61 -2.59 -0.19
N LYS A 100 -5.42 -3.15 -0.46
CA LYS A 100 -4.76 -4.09 0.46
C LYS A 100 -4.34 -3.41 1.76
N VAL A 101 -3.77 -2.21 1.65
CA VAL A 101 -3.35 -1.41 2.81
C VAL A 101 -4.57 -1.03 3.67
N LYS A 102 -5.71 -0.71 3.05
CA LYS A 102 -6.94 -0.41 3.77
C LYS A 102 -7.46 -1.62 4.54
N ALA A 103 -7.48 -2.80 3.92
CA ALA A 103 -7.87 -4.02 4.60
C ALA A 103 -6.96 -4.35 5.80
N LEU A 104 -5.65 -4.11 5.67
CA LEU A 104 -4.70 -4.23 6.77
C LEU A 104 -5.02 -3.23 7.89
N HIS A 105 -5.21 -1.95 7.56
CA HIS A 105 -5.55 -0.90 8.52
C HIS A 105 -6.85 -1.21 9.28
N ASP A 106 -7.89 -1.65 8.57
CA ASP A 106 -9.18 -2.01 9.17
C ASP A 106 -9.02 -3.19 10.15
N SER A 107 -8.16 -4.17 9.83
CA SER A 107 -7.80 -5.26 10.72
C SER A 107 -7.01 -4.79 11.94
N ASP A 108 -6.05 -3.87 11.76
CA ASP A 108 -5.25 -3.31 12.84
C ASP A 108 -6.11 -2.50 13.81
N LEU A 109 -7.05 -1.71 13.29
CA LEU A 109 -8.02 -0.97 14.10
C LEU A 109 -8.90 -1.91 14.94
N ALA A 110 -9.36 -3.02 14.35
CA ALA A 110 -10.14 -4.03 15.08
C ALA A 110 -9.34 -4.70 16.21
N ALA A 111 -8.02 -4.82 16.05
CA ALA A 111 -7.10 -5.33 17.06
C ALA A 111 -6.66 -4.27 18.10
N GLY A 112 -7.17 -3.03 18.01
CA GLY A 112 -6.80 -1.91 18.90
C GLY A 112 -5.52 -1.16 18.51
N ASN A 113 -4.92 -1.50 17.36
CA ASN A 113 -3.76 -0.84 16.75
C ASN A 113 -4.22 0.23 15.73
N GLY A 114 -3.44 0.45 14.67
CA GLY A 114 -3.80 1.32 13.54
C GLY A 114 -3.58 2.83 13.78
N ALA A 115 -2.91 3.21 14.86
CA ALA A 115 -2.48 4.59 15.07
C ALA A 115 -1.14 4.84 14.33
N VAL A 116 -1.05 5.95 13.61
CA VAL A 116 0.21 6.40 13.00
C VAL A 116 0.72 7.69 13.63
N TYR A 117 2.04 7.88 13.54
CA TYR A 117 2.66 9.15 13.90
C TYR A 117 2.03 10.33 13.15
N LEU A 118 1.68 11.37 13.89
CA LEU A 118 1.26 12.67 13.37
C LEU A 118 2.33 13.73 13.66
N PRO A 119 2.70 14.58 12.67
CA PRO A 119 3.71 15.61 12.87
C PRO A 119 3.24 16.71 13.84
N TYR A 120 4.14 17.12 14.75
CA TYR A 120 4.00 18.32 15.58
C TYR A 120 2.65 18.41 16.33
N ALA A 121 1.98 19.56 16.21
CA ALA A 121 0.72 19.86 16.89
C ALA A 121 -0.50 19.21 16.22
N LEU A 122 -0.34 18.42 15.15
CA LEU A 122 -1.48 17.82 14.45
C LEU A 122 -2.27 16.86 15.34
N ALA A 123 -1.59 16.05 16.16
CA ALA A 123 -2.26 15.18 17.13
C ALA A 123 -3.10 15.99 18.14
N ARG A 124 -2.63 17.18 18.55
CA ARG A 124 -3.39 18.06 19.45
C ARG A 124 -4.59 18.71 18.76
N LYS A 125 -4.43 19.09 17.48
CA LYS A 125 -5.48 19.75 16.70
C LYS A 125 -6.56 18.77 16.23
N TYR A 126 -6.17 17.53 15.92
CA TYR A 126 -7.04 16.46 15.44
C TYR A 126 -6.75 15.16 16.20
N PRO A 127 -7.36 14.97 17.38
CA PRO A 127 -7.03 13.88 18.30
C PRO A 127 -7.23 12.46 17.76
N ASN A 128 -8.05 12.29 16.73
CA ASN A 128 -8.35 10.97 16.15
C ASN A 128 -7.73 10.76 14.76
N ALA A 129 -7.01 11.76 14.24
CA ALA A 129 -6.48 11.72 12.87
C ALA A 129 -5.48 10.58 12.66
N GLU A 130 -4.77 10.15 13.70
CA GLU A 130 -3.81 9.04 13.63
C GLU A 130 -4.43 7.69 13.26
N ARG A 131 -5.74 7.52 13.46
CA ARG A 131 -6.49 6.30 13.14
C ARG A 131 -7.32 6.44 11.86
N GLU A 132 -7.44 7.66 11.34
CA GLU A 132 -8.18 7.93 10.12
C GLU A 132 -7.42 7.43 8.89
N TRP A 133 -8.15 6.84 7.94
CA TRP A 133 -7.60 6.30 6.69
C TRP A 133 -6.79 7.33 5.90
N ALA A 134 -7.27 8.58 5.84
CA ALA A 134 -6.63 9.68 5.13
C ALA A 134 -5.18 9.93 5.57
N TRP A 135 -4.86 9.65 6.83
CA TRP A 135 -3.57 9.92 7.43
C TRP A 135 -2.61 8.73 7.41
N GLN A 136 -3.09 7.55 7.03
CA GLN A 136 -2.27 6.36 6.94
C GLN A 136 -1.20 6.50 5.85
N TYR A 137 -0.10 5.79 6.02
CA TYR A 137 0.95 5.72 5.01
C TYR A 137 0.48 4.90 3.81
N VAL A 138 0.86 5.34 2.61
CA VAL A 138 0.65 4.56 1.38
C VAL A 138 1.45 3.26 1.45
N PHE A 139 2.64 3.29 2.04
CA PHE A 139 3.52 2.13 2.19
C PHE A 139 3.77 1.85 3.68
N PRO A 140 2.87 1.15 4.38
CA PRO A 140 3.01 0.87 5.81
C PRO A 140 4.13 -0.14 6.09
N SER A 141 4.65 -0.12 7.32
CA SER A 141 5.57 -1.14 7.83
C SER A 141 4.87 -2.50 7.97
N ILE A 142 5.62 -3.58 7.79
CA ILE A 142 5.16 -4.95 8.06
C ILE A 142 5.08 -5.25 9.56
N HIS A 143 5.79 -4.47 10.38
CA HIS A 143 5.81 -4.59 11.83
C HIS A 143 5.13 -3.38 12.46
N LEU A 144 4.22 -3.66 13.40
CA LEU A 144 3.70 -2.67 14.34
C LEU A 144 4.86 -2.22 15.24
N SER A 145 4.98 -0.92 15.46
CA SER A 145 5.99 -0.32 16.35
C SER A 145 5.42 -0.07 17.74
#